data_AF-A0A1J4QEV0-F1
#
_entry.id   AF-A0A1J4QEV0-F1
#
_cell.length_a   1.000
_cell.length_b   1.000
_cell.length_c   1.000
_cell.angle_alpha   90.00
_cell.angle_beta   90.00
_cell.angle_gamma   90.00
#
_symmetry.space_group_name_H-M   'P 1'
#
loop_
_entity.id
_entity.type
_entity.pdbx_description
1 polymer ?
#
loop_
_entity_poly.entity_id
_entity_poly.type
_entity_poly.pdbx_seq_one_letter_code
_entity_poly.pdbx_strand_id
1 'polypeptide(L)'
;MSVDTAALTRALKGDSKQQGNWGEVVLSRVLSESGLREGHEYSTQLSLNNAEGKRYQPDVVVHLPQDKDIIIDAKVSLTAYERYFNGEDAAVREQALRDHVASVRGHIRELGRKDYQQLQGVRTLDYVLMFVAVEPAFLVAVEAEPGLVKYALDHNILLVSPTNLLVALRTIENLWRVERQNQNARKIAESAGKIYEKLRLFTEDMEAMGQSLQRADDNYQRAMKKLSSGRGNLIRQAEAFRELGVEVTKPLPEHLREAASEDGEQVQLGQRA
;
A
#
# COMPACT_ATOMS: atom_id res chain seq x y z
N MET A 1 -28.48 -14.42 -22.72
CA MET A 1 -28.99 -13.14 -23.28
C MET A 1 -30.51 -12.94 -23.13
N SER A 2 -31.27 -13.80 -22.43
CA SER A 2 -32.75 -13.66 -22.33
C SER A 2 -33.28 -13.18 -20.97
N VAL A 3 -32.54 -13.39 -19.88
CA VAL A 3 -33.00 -13.01 -18.53
C VAL A 3 -32.79 -11.51 -18.27
N ASP A 4 -31.64 -10.97 -18.65
CA ASP A 4 -31.32 -9.54 -18.48
C ASP A 4 -32.19 -8.64 -19.34
N THR A 5 -32.52 -9.05 -20.56
CA THR A 5 -33.40 -8.28 -21.47
C THR A 5 -34.85 -8.26 -20.97
N ALA A 6 -35.36 -9.37 -20.45
CA ALA A 6 -36.70 -9.43 -19.85
C ALA A 6 -36.79 -8.67 -18.51
N ALA A 7 -35.71 -8.70 -17.70
CA ALA A 7 -35.60 -7.94 -16.45
C ALA A 7 -35.46 -6.43 -16.72
N LEU A 8 -34.64 -6.04 -17.69
CA LEU A 8 -34.48 -4.66 -18.16
C LEU A 8 -35.80 -4.12 -18.73
N THR A 9 -36.52 -4.89 -19.55
CA THR A 9 -37.81 -4.48 -20.10
C THR A 9 -38.88 -4.31 -19.01
N ARG A 10 -38.87 -5.14 -17.97
CA ARG A 10 -39.79 -5.00 -16.82
C ARG A 10 -39.42 -3.81 -15.93
N ALA A 11 -38.13 -3.58 -15.70
CA ALA A 11 -37.63 -2.47 -14.89
C ALA A 11 -37.85 -1.12 -15.58
N LEU A 12 -37.71 -1.07 -16.91
CA LEU A 12 -38.03 0.11 -17.71
C LEU A 12 -39.53 0.42 -17.69
N LYS A 13 -40.41 -0.60 -17.72
CA LYS A 13 -41.88 -0.46 -17.68
C LYS A 13 -42.48 -0.13 -16.31
N GLY A 14 -41.68 -0.04 -15.25
CA GLY A 14 -42.14 0.22 -13.90
C GLY A 14 -42.23 1.71 -13.55
N ASP A 15 -42.92 2.04 -12.46
CA ASP A 15 -42.97 3.40 -11.91
C ASP A 15 -41.57 3.94 -11.58
N SER A 16 -41.41 5.27 -11.48
CA SER A 16 -40.14 5.98 -11.21
C SER A 16 -39.32 5.38 -10.05
N LYS A 17 -39.98 4.81 -9.03
CA LYS A 17 -39.32 4.14 -7.90
C LYS A 17 -38.62 2.83 -8.30
N GLN A 18 -39.22 2.03 -9.19
CA GLN A 18 -38.62 0.78 -9.67
C GLN A 18 -37.42 1.06 -10.59
N GLN A 19 -37.50 2.09 -11.42
CA GLN A 19 -36.39 2.54 -12.26
C GLN A 19 -35.20 3.01 -11.39
N GLY A 20 -35.46 3.76 -10.32
CA GLY A 20 -34.43 4.19 -9.35
C GLY A 20 -33.73 2.99 -8.70
N ASN A 21 -34.51 2.06 -8.14
CA ASN A 21 -33.96 0.83 -7.54
C ASN A 21 -33.12 0.01 -8.53
N TRP A 22 -33.50 -0.03 -9.81
CA TRP A 22 -32.74 -0.75 -10.82
C TRP A 22 -31.40 -0.06 -11.12
N GLY A 23 -31.40 1.28 -11.17
CA GLY A 23 -30.18 2.07 -11.29
C GLY A 23 -29.19 1.80 -10.15
N GLU A 24 -29.67 1.72 -8.91
CA GLU A 24 -28.87 1.38 -7.74
C GLU A 24 -28.29 -0.04 -7.83
N VAL A 25 -29.07 -1.02 -8.29
CA VAL A 25 -28.59 -2.40 -8.48
C VAL A 25 -27.48 -2.45 -9.54
N VAL A 26 -27.62 -1.74 -10.66
CA VAL A 26 -26.57 -1.70 -11.70
C VAL A 26 -25.31 -1.00 -11.16
N LEU A 27 -25.47 0.12 -10.45
CA LEU A 27 -24.34 0.84 -9.84
C LEU A 27 -23.60 -0.05 -8.83
N SER A 28 -24.33 -0.71 -7.94
CA SER A 28 -23.78 -1.66 -6.96
C SER A 28 -23.01 -2.80 -7.65
N ARG A 29 -23.56 -3.34 -8.75
CA ARG A 29 -22.88 -4.37 -9.53
C ARG A 29 -21.58 -3.85 -10.13
N VAL A 30 -21.59 -2.67 -10.76
CA VAL A 30 -20.38 -2.05 -11.34
C VAL A 30 -19.31 -1.81 -10.26
N LEU A 31 -19.71 -1.35 -9.07
CA LEU A 31 -18.79 -1.20 -7.93
C LEU A 31 -18.21 -2.55 -7.49
N SER A 32 -19.02 -3.59 -7.38
CA SER A 32 -18.55 -4.94 -7.01
C SER A 32 -17.57 -5.54 -8.04
N GLU A 33 -17.78 -5.26 -9.32
CA GLU A 33 -16.94 -5.75 -10.43
C GLU A 33 -15.65 -4.91 -10.63
N SER A 34 -15.58 -3.73 -10.00
CA SER A 34 -14.44 -2.82 -10.11
C SER A 34 -13.20 -3.26 -9.33
N GLY A 35 -13.38 -4.10 -8.30
CA GLY A 35 -12.33 -4.51 -7.39
C GLY A 35 -12.10 -3.56 -6.20
N LEU A 36 -12.83 -2.45 -6.12
CA LEU A 36 -12.84 -1.57 -4.95
C LEU A 36 -13.59 -2.22 -3.78
N ARG A 37 -13.21 -1.90 -2.54
CA ARG A 37 -13.85 -2.44 -1.33
C ARG A 37 -14.71 -1.38 -0.64
N GLU A 38 -15.93 -1.78 -0.30
CA GLU A 38 -16.85 -0.94 0.47
C GLU A 38 -16.28 -0.64 1.86
N GLY A 39 -16.45 0.59 2.33
CA GLY A 39 -15.90 1.09 3.59
C GLY A 39 -14.40 1.41 3.55
N HIS A 40 -13.73 1.19 2.41
CA HIS A 40 -12.30 1.51 2.22
C HIS A 40 -12.09 2.43 1.02
N GLU A 41 -12.32 1.91 -0.18
CA GLU A 41 -12.13 2.66 -1.42
C GLU A 41 -13.42 3.31 -1.92
N TYR A 42 -14.59 2.90 -1.41
CA TYR A 42 -15.83 3.63 -1.62
C TYR A 42 -16.80 3.46 -0.45
N SER A 43 -17.74 4.37 -0.36
CA SER A 43 -18.77 4.41 0.67
C SER A 43 -20.12 4.76 0.03
N THR A 44 -21.17 4.06 0.45
CA THR A 44 -22.55 4.27 -0.03
C THR A 44 -23.35 5.11 0.97
N GLN A 45 -24.32 5.89 0.49
CA GLN A 45 -25.32 6.60 1.31
C GLN A 45 -24.77 7.54 2.40
N LEU A 46 -23.52 8.02 2.26
CA LEU A 46 -22.90 8.96 3.18
C LEU A 46 -23.72 10.25 3.28
N SER A 47 -24.06 10.64 4.51
CA SER A 47 -24.68 11.93 4.78
C SER A 47 -23.60 12.97 5.01
N LEU A 48 -23.48 13.92 4.10
CA LEU A 48 -22.52 15.00 4.16
C LEU A 48 -23.24 16.32 4.45
N ASN A 49 -22.61 17.21 5.20
CA ASN A 49 -23.13 18.55 5.44
C ASN A 49 -22.21 19.56 4.75
N ASN A 50 -22.79 20.58 4.13
CA ASN A 50 -22.00 21.74 3.68
C ASN A 50 -21.71 22.68 4.87
N ALA A 51 -20.90 23.70 4.63
CA ALA A 51 -20.55 24.71 5.65
C ALA A 51 -21.76 25.48 6.22
N GLU A 52 -22.89 25.49 5.51
CA GLU A 52 -24.14 26.15 5.91
C GLU A 52 -25.11 25.19 6.64
N GLY A 53 -24.72 23.95 6.91
CA GLY A 53 -25.53 22.94 7.59
C GLY A 53 -26.58 22.25 6.72
N LYS A 54 -26.59 22.51 5.40
CA LYS A 54 -27.43 21.81 4.43
C LYS A 54 -26.90 20.40 4.19
N ARG A 55 -27.78 19.43 4.33
CA ARG A 55 -27.48 18.00 4.16
C ARG A 55 -27.52 17.62 2.69
N TYR A 56 -26.46 16.97 2.24
CA TYR A 56 -26.31 16.34 0.93
C TYR A 56 -26.06 14.85 1.12
N GLN A 57 -26.73 14.03 0.34
CA GLN A 57 -26.55 12.59 0.36
C GLN A 57 -26.25 12.13 -1.07
N PRO A 58 -24.96 12.09 -1.46
CA PRO A 58 -24.58 11.40 -2.69
C PRO A 58 -24.90 9.90 -2.59
N ASP A 59 -25.16 9.27 -3.74
CA ASP A 59 -25.41 7.83 -3.78
C ASP A 59 -24.14 7.06 -3.38
N VAL A 60 -23.00 7.46 -3.95
CA VAL A 60 -21.70 6.84 -3.71
C VAL A 60 -20.57 7.88 -3.68
N VAL A 61 -19.64 7.69 -2.74
CA VAL A 61 -18.37 8.42 -2.67
C VAL A 61 -17.25 7.41 -2.90
N VAL A 62 -16.41 7.65 -3.90
CA VAL A 62 -15.22 6.85 -4.20
C VAL A 62 -13.99 7.60 -3.71
N HIS A 63 -13.21 6.93 -2.86
CA HIS A 63 -11.98 7.46 -2.28
C HIS A 63 -10.78 7.14 -3.19
N LEU A 64 -9.93 8.13 -3.42
CA LEU A 64 -8.71 8.05 -4.22
C LEU A 64 -7.49 8.17 -3.29
N PRO A 65 -6.32 7.71 -3.75
CA PRO A 65 -5.06 8.04 -3.09
C PRO A 65 -4.90 9.55 -2.90
N GLN A 66 -4.12 9.95 -1.88
CA GLN A 66 -3.85 11.35 -1.50
C GLN A 66 -5.06 12.08 -0.90
N ASP A 67 -5.96 11.35 -0.25
CA ASP A 67 -7.15 11.91 0.40
C ASP A 67 -7.98 12.75 -0.58
N LYS A 68 -8.29 12.19 -1.75
CA LYS A 68 -9.19 12.82 -2.72
C LYS A 68 -10.42 11.95 -2.92
N ASP A 69 -11.51 12.55 -3.36
CA ASP A 69 -12.78 11.86 -3.50
C ASP A 69 -13.46 12.17 -4.84
N ILE A 70 -14.22 11.21 -5.35
CA ILE A 70 -15.11 11.36 -6.49
C ILE A 70 -16.51 10.99 -6.05
N ILE A 71 -17.49 11.81 -6.42
CA ILE A 71 -18.89 11.57 -6.11
C ILE A 71 -19.58 10.99 -7.34
N ILE A 72 -20.47 10.02 -7.11
CA ILE A 72 -21.34 9.42 -8.11
C ILE A 72 -22.80 9.66 -7.70
N ASP A 73 -23.60 10.17 -8.64
CA ASP A 73 -25.05 10.38 -8.50
C ASP A 73 -25.76 9.70 -9.68
N ALA A 74 -26.71 8.80 -9.40
CA ALA A 74 -27.33 7.86 -10.35
C ALA A 74 -28.71 8.28 -10.84
N LYS A 75 -29.14 9.51 -10.58
CA LYS A 75 -30.53 9.90 -10.72
C LYS A 75 -30.91 10.37 -12.13
N VAL A 76 -31.02 9.46 -13.10
CA VAL A 76 -31.54 9.79 -14.45
C VAL A 76 -32.89 9.15 -14.70
N SER A 77 -33.92 9.98 -14.93
CA SER A 77 -35.25 9.51 -15.33
C SER A 77 -35.21 8.89 -16.73
N LEU A 78 -35.71 7.64 -16.84
CA LEU A 78 -35.73 6.87 -18.09
C LEU A 78 -37.09 6.90 -18.79
N THR A 79 -38.08 7.62 -18.25
CA THR A 79 -39.45 7.66 -18.78
C THR A 79 -39.52 8.16 -20.22
N ALA A 80 -38.72 9.16 -20.59
CA ALA A 80 -38.68 9.66 -21.96
C ALA A 80 -37.98 8.69 -22.92
N TYR A 81 -36.89 8.05 -22.47
CA TYR A 81 -36.22 7.00 -23.23
C TYR A 81 -37.12 5.78 -23.48
N GLU A 82 -37.91 5.38 -22.49
CA GLU A 82 -38.86 4.28 -22.64
C GLU A 82 -39.92 4.59 -23.70
N ARG A 83 -40.48 5.81 -23.68
CA ARG A 83 -41.43 6.27 -24.72
C ARG A 83 -40.78 6.31 -26.10
N TYR A 84 -39.51 6.70 -26.19
CA TYR A 84 -38.75 6.68 -27.45
C TYR A 84 -38.54 5.24 -27.97
N PHE A 85 -38.25 4.29 -27.08
CA PHE A 85 -38.01 2.90 -27.45
C PHE A 85 -39.30 2.15 -27.85
N ASN A 86 -40.40 2.40 -27.13
CA ASN A 86 -41.69 1.75 -27.39
C ASN A 86 -42.58 2.50 -28.39
N GLY A 87 -42.18 3.70 -28.84
CA GLY A 87 -42.97 4.50 -29.77
C GLY A 87 -43.06 3.86 -31.16
N GLU A 88 -44.28 3.69 -31.66
CA GLU A 88 -44.51 3.10 -33.00
C GLU A 88 -44.48 4.15 -34.12
N ASP A 89 -44.88 5.39 -33.81
CA ASP A 89 -44.88 6.52 -34.75
C ASP A 89 -43.56 7.31 -34.67
N ALA A 90 -43.01 7.67 -35.83
CA ALA A 90 -41.81 8.48 -35.96
C ALA A 90 -41.95 9.83 -35.24
N ALA A 91 -43.11 10.49 -35.32
CA ALA A 91 -43.32 11.78 -34.66
C ALA A 91 -43.30 11.66 -33.12
N VAL A 92 -43.88 10.58 -32.59
CA VAL A 92 -43.88 10.27 -31.15
C VAL A 92 -42.46 9.96 -30.68
N ARG A 93 -41.69 9.19 -31.45
CA ARG A 93 -40.29 8.88 -31.14
C ARG A 93 -39.43 10.14 -31.12
N GLU A 94 -39.56 11.00 -32.11
CA GLU A 94 -38.78 12.24 -32.19
C GLU A 94 -39.07 13.16 -30.99
N GLN A 95 -40.34 13.31 -30.60
CA GLN A 95 -40.70 14.08 -29.42
C GLN A 95 -40.16 13.46 -28.13
N ALA A 96 -40.28 12.14 -27.97
CA ALA A 96 -39.76 11.44 -26.80
C ALA A 96 -38.23 11.55 -26.68
N LEU A 97 -37.52 11.57 -27.81
CA LEU A 97 -36.08 11.81 -27.85
C LEU A 97 -35.72 13.22 -27.38
N ARG A 98 -36.44 14.25 -27.85
CA ARG A 98 -36.26 15.63 -27.36
C ARG A 98 -36.50 15.74 -25.85
N ASP A 99 -37.56 15.10 -25.36
CA ASP A 99 -37.87 15.08 -23.93
C ASP A 99 -36.76 14.37 -23.12
N HIS A 100 -36.16 13.30 -23.65
CA HIS A 100 -35.06 12.57 -23.02
C HIS A 100 -33.81 13.44 -22.89
N VAL A 101 -33.40 14.09 -23.98
CA VAL A 101 -32.27 15.03 -23.97
C VAL A 101 -32.51 16.18 -23.00
N ALA A 102 -33.72 16.77 -23.01
CA ALA A 102 -34.09 17.84 -22.09
C ALA A 102 -34.04 17.38 -20.62
N SER A 103 -34.50 16.15 -20.33
CA SER A 103 -34.39 15.54 -19.00
C SER A 103 -32.94 15.42 -18.56
N VAL A 104 -32.06 14.86 -19.40
CA VAL A 104 -30.62 14.72 -19.09
C VAL A 104 -29.97 16.09 -18.84
N ARG A 105 -30.23 17.11 -19.67
CA ARG A 105 -29.75 18.49 -19.44
C ARG A 105 -30.27 19.10 -18.14
N GLY A 106 -31.53 18.81 -17.80
CA GLY A 106 -32.14 19.23 -16.54
C GLY A 106 -31.36 18.70 -15.34
N HIS A 107 -31.06 17.40 -15.34
CA HIS A 107 -30.29 16.75 -14.27
C HIS A 107 -28.86 17.26 -14.20
N ILE A 108 -28.20 17.47 -15.35
CA ILE A 108 -26.88 18.11 -15.38
C ILE A 108 -26.92 19.47 -14.67
N ARG A 109 -27.91 20.32 -14.98
CA ARG A 109 -28.05 21.64 -14.35
C ARG A 109 -28.35 21.54 -12.85
N GLU A 110 -29.21 20.62 -12.45
CA GLU A 110 -29.53 20.40 -11.05
C GLU A 110 -28.30 19.96 -10.25
N LEU A 111 -27.57 18.97 -10.77
CA LEU A 111 -26.39 18.42 -10.12
C LEU A 111 -25.24 19.43 -10.09
N GLY A 112 -25.06 20.22 -11.14
CA GLY A 112 -24.01 21.24 -11.22
C GLY A 112 -24.25 22.43 -10.28
N ARG A 113 -25.49 22.61 -9.81
CA ARG A 113 -25.84 23.60 -8.76
C ARG A 113 -25.59 23.06 -7.35
N LYS A 114 -25.41 21.76 -7.17
CA LYS A 114 -25.08 21.19 -5.88
C LYS A 114 -23.57 21.42 -5.67
N ASP A 115 -23.22 22.34 -4.77
CA ASP A 115 -21.83 22.62 -4.38
C ASP A 115 -21.23 21.46 -3.56
N TYR A 116 -21.01 20.31 -4.21
CA TYR A 116 -20.33 19.18 -3.58
C TYR A 116 -18.89 19.53 -3.16
N GLN A 117 -18.29 20.53 -3.81
CA GLN A 117 -16.96 21.07 -3.50
C GLN A 117 -16.88 21.72 -2.11
N GLN A 118 -18.02 22.13 -1.53
CA GLN A 118 -18.08 22.78 -0.21
C GLN A 118 -18.49 21.80 0.92
N LEU A 119 -18.55 20.50 0.63
CA LEU A 119 -18.91 19.50 1.62
C LEU A 119 -17.78 19.29 2.62
N GLN A 120 -18.11 19.39 3.91
CA GLN A 120 -17.16 19.13 4.97
C GLN A 120 -16.91 17.63 5.08
N GLY A 121 -15.63 17.24 5.17
CA GLY A 121 -15.22 15.84 5.36
C GLY A 121 -14.92 15.06 4.08
N VAL A 122 -15.00 15.70 2.91
CA VAL A 122 -14.65 15.11 1.60
C VAL A 122 -13.74 16.08 0.85
N ARG A 123 -12.71 15.58 0.18
CA ARG A 123 -11.81 16.37 -0.67
C ARG A 123 -12.09 16.03 -2.14
N THR A 124 -13.23 16.50 -2.62
CA THR A 124 -13.71 16.18 -3.96
C THR A 124 -12.77 16.71 -5.04
N LEU A 125 -12.62 15.97 -6.14
CA LEU A 125 -12.16 16.55 -7.41
C LEU A 125 -13.14 17.62 -7.91
N ASP A 126 -12.71 18.42 -8.88
CA ASP A 126 -13.52 19.52 -9.45
C ASP A 126 -14.72 19.03 -10.29
N TYR A 127 -15.11 17.75 -10.23
CA TYR A 127 -16.23 17.20 -11.00
C TYR A 127 -16.98 16.06 -10.29
N VAL A 128 -18.24 15.85 -10.69
CA VAL A 128 -19.13 14.77 -10.23
C VAL A 128 -19.43 13.81 -11.38
N LEU A 129 -19.52 12.51 -11.09
CA LEU A 129 -19.96 11.50 -12.05
C LEU A 129 -21.48 11.38 -12.04
N MET A 130 -22.12 11.66 -13.16
CA MET A 130 -23.56 11.44 -13.35
C MET A 130 -23.76 10.10 -14.07
N PHE A 131 -24.30 9.13 -13.34
CA PHE A 131 -24.43 7.76 -13.80
C PHE A 131 -25.77 7.51 -14.51
N VAL A 132 -25.68 7.04 -15.76
CA VAL A 132 -26.82 6.64 -16.57
C VAL A 132 -26.87 5.11 -16.63
N ALA A 133 -27.73 4.49 -15.82
CA ALA A 133 -27.76 3.03 -15.66
C ALA A 133 -28.04 2.24 -16.95
N VAL A 134 -28.70 2.87 -17.93
CA VAL A 134 -29.03 2.25 -19.22
C VAL A 134 -28.15 2.85 -20.30
N GLU A 135 -27.11 2.10 -20.67
CA GLU A 135 -26.12 2.54 -21.66
C GLU A 135 -26.72 2.95 -23.02
N PRO A 136 -27.70 2.22 -23.60
CA PRO A 136 -28.37 2.67 -24.81
C PRO A 136 -29.08 4.02 -24.67
N ALA A 137 -29.61 4.35 -23.49
CA ALA A 137 -30.25 5.64 -23.24
C ALA A 137 -29.22 6.78 -23.21
N PHE A 138 -28.02 6.52 -22.69
CA PHE A 138 -26.89 7.44 -22.75
C PHE A 138 -26.46 7.69 -24.20
N LEU A 139 -26.23 6.62 -24.97
CA LEU A 139 -25.76 6.72 -26.36
C LEU A 139 -26.73 7.52 -27.24
N VAL A 140 -28.03 7.21 -27.14
CA VAL A 140 -29.08 7.91 -27.90
C VAL A 140 -29.15 9.40 -27.56
N ALA A 141 -28.94 9.78 -26.29
CA ALA A 141 -28.92 11.19 -25.90
C ALA A 141 -27.72 11.94 -26.50
N VAL A 142 -26.54 11.32 -26.48
CA VAL A 142 -25.31 11.91 -27.05
C VAL A 142 -25.37 11.99 -28.57
N GLU A 143 -25.95 10.99 -29.23
CA GLU A 143 -26.17 11.00 -30.68
C GLU A 143 -27.15 12.11 -31.11
N ALA A 144 -28.22 12.30 -30.34
CA ALA A 144 -29.22 13.33 -30.60
C ALA A 144 -28.73 14.76 -30.31
N GLU A 145 -27.89 14.94 -29.28
CA GLU A 145 -27.25 16.22 -28.97
C GLU A 145 -25.73 16.03 -28.80
N PRO A 146 -24.93 16.15 -29.88
CA PRO A 146 -23.48 15.98 -29.81
C PRO A 146 -22.77 16.95 -28.84
N GLY A 147 -23.40 18.09 -28.52
CA GLY A 147 -22.90 19.07 -27.54
C GLY A 147 -23.16 18.71 -26.07
N LEU A 148 -23.93 17.64 -25.79
CA LEU A 148 -24.38 17.30 -24.45
C LEU A 148 -23.24 16.96 -23.49
N VAL A 149 -22.23 16.23 -23.97
CA VAL A 149 -21.04 15.87 -23.18
C VAL A 149 -20.25 17.11 -22.79
N LYS A 150 -20.06 18.04 -23.74
CA LYS A 150 -19.39 19.32 -23.48
C LYS A 150 -20.20 20.16 -22.47
N TYR A 151 -21.52 20.24 -22.66
CA TYR A 151 -22.40 20.94 -21.73
C TYR A 151 -22.31 20.38 -20.30
N ALA A 152 -22.20 19.05 -20.15
CA ALA A 152 -21.98 18.43 -18.84
C ALA A 152 -20.63 18.84 -18.23
N LEU A 153 -19.55 18.79 -19.01
CA LEU A 153 -18.22 19.18 -18.57
C LEU A 153 -18.15 20.65 -18.14
N ASP A 154 -18.79 21.55 -18.89
CA ASP A 154 -18.87 22.98 -18.56
C ASP A 154 -19.63 23.22 -17.22
N HIS A 155 -20.38 22.23 -16.73
CA HIS A 155 -21.06 22.22 -15.43
C HIS A 155 -20.35 21.31 -14.40
N ASN A 156 -19.08 20.95 -14.64
CA ASN A 156 -18.30 20.07 -13.76
C ASN A 156 -18.93 18.68 -13.57
N ILE A 157 -19.56 18.15 -14.62
CA ILE A 157 -20.22 16.84 -14.60
C ILE A 157 -19.65 15.96 -15.71
N LEU A 158 -19.28 14.74 -15.34
CA LEU A 158 -18.91 13.71 -16.29
C LEU A 158 -20.05 12.70 -16.40
N LEU A 159 -20.65 12.60 -17.58
CA LEU A 159 -21.64 11.57 -17.88
C LEU A 159 -20.95 10.22 -18.02
N VAL A 160 -21.45 9.21 -17.29
CA VAL A 160 -20.87 7.87 -17.30
C VAL A 160 -21.96 6.79 -17.49
N SER A 161 -21.71 5.86 -18.39
CA SER A 161 -22.45 4.59 -18.52
C SER A 161 -21.83 3.52 -17.62
N PRO A 162 -22.46 2.34 -17.42
CA PRO A 162 -21.88 1.22 -16.69
C PRO A 162 -20.49 0.83 -17.18
N THR A 163 -20.29 0.78 -18.50
CA THR A 163 -19.00 0.42 -19.11
C THR A 163 -17.92 1.45 -18.79
N ASN A 164 -18.21 2.74 -18.98
CA ASN A 164 -17.24 3.81 -18.72
C ASN A 164 -16.92 3.94 -17.23
N LEU A 165 -17.94 3.79 -16.37
CA LEU A 165 -17.75 3.81 -14.93
C LEU A 165 -16.86 2.64 -14.49
N LEU A 166 -17.11 1.42 -14.97
CA LEU A 166 -16.29 0.26 -14.63
C LEU A 166 -14.81 0.48 -15.00
N VAL A 167 -14.54 1.04 -16.18
CA VAL A 167 -13.17 1.37 -16.61
C VAL A 167 -12.54 2.39 -15.67
N ALA A 168 -13.25 3.47 -15.35
CA ALA A 168 -12.77 4.50 -14.43
C ALA A 168 -12.47 3.93 -13.04
N LEU A 169 -13.37 3.11 -12.48
CA LEU A 169 -13.18 2.49 -11.17
C LEU A 169 -12.03 1.48 -11.17
N ARG A 170 -11.82 0.71 -12.24
CA ARG A 170 -10.64 -0.17 -12.38
C ARG A 170 -9.34 0.62 -12.47
N THR A 171 -9.36 1.78 -13.13
CA THR A 171 -8.21 2.69 -13.11
C THR A 171 -7.92 3.17 -11.68
N ILE A 172 -8.96 3.51 -10.91
CA ILE A 172 -8.83 3.90 -9.49
C ILE A 172 -8.30 2.73 -8.63
N GLU A 173 -8.78 1.50 -8.85
CA GLU A 173 -8.25 0.30 -8.16
C GLU A 173 -6.76 0.12 -8.44
N ASN A 174 -6.34 0.26 -9.70
CA ASN A 174 -4.93 0.14 -10.06
C ASN A 174 -4.09 1.26 -9.43
N LEU A 175 -4.60 2.49 -9.32
CA LEU A 175 -3.94 3.57 -8.59
C LEU A 175 -3.74 3.20 -7.11
N TRP A 176 -4.75 2.63 -6.46
CA TRP A 176 -4.64 2.12 -5.08
C TRP A 176 -3.62 0.99 -4.96
N ARG A 177 -3.57 0.07 -5.93
CA ARG A 177 -2.59 -1.02 -5.95
C ARG A 177 -1.17 -0.47 -6.02
N VAL A 178 -0.91 0.50 -6.87
CA VAL A 178 0.40 1.18 -6.99
C VAL A 178 0.74 1.90 -5.68
N GLU A 179 -0.20 2.62 -5.08
CA GLU A 179 0.02 3.32 -3.81
C GLU A 179 0.38 2.35 -2.68
N ARG A 180 -0.35 1.23 -2.54
CA ARG A 180 -0.05 0.18 -1.55
C ARG A 180 1.33 -0.43 -1.77
N GLN A 181 1.73 -0.67 -3.02
CA GLN A 181 3.07 -1.17 -3.35
C GLN A 181 4.15 -0.17 -2.95
N ASN A 182 3.96 1.12 -3.25
CA ASN A 182 4.89 2.17 -2.85
C ASN A 182 5.04 2.27 -1.32
N GLN A 183 3.94 2.21 -0.58
CA GLN A 183 3.96 2.22 0.88
C GLN A 183 4.70 1.00 1.44
N ASN A 184 4.47 -0.19 0.88
CA ASN A 184 5.16 -1.40 1.30
C ASN A 184 6.66 -1.36 0.97
N ALA A 185 7.05 -0.85 -0.20
CA ALA A 185 8.45 -0.68 -0.58
C ALA A 185 9.19 0.26 0.38
N ARG A 186 8.57 1.38 0.79
CA ARG A 186 9.13 2.29 1.80
C ARG A 186 9.35 1.57 3.14
N LYS A 187 8.36 0.82 3.62
CA LYS A 187 8.48 0.01 4.86
C LYS A 187 9.59 -1.04 4.78
N ILE A 188 9.75 -1.67 3.62
CA ILE A 188 10.84 -2.64 3.37
C ILE A 188 12.19 -1.93 3.43
N ALA A 189 12.34 -0.79 2.74
CA ALA A 189 13.59 -0.02 2.75
C ALA A 189 13.98 0.44 4.16
N GLU A 190 13.02 0.97 4.93
CA GLU A 190 13.24 1.35 6.33
C GLU A 190 13.68 0.16 7.20
N SER A 191 13.03 -0.99 7.00
CA SER A 191 13.36 -2.22 7.74
C SER A 191 14.73 -2.77 7.34
N ALA A 192 15.07 -2.75 6.06
CA ALA A 192 16.37 -3.15 5.54
C ALA A 192 17.49 -2.26 6.09
N GLY A 193 17.27 -0.94 6.16
CA GLY A 193 18.21 -0.01 6.78
C GLY A 193 18.49 -0.34 8.25
N LYS A 194 17.43 -0.65 9.03
CA LYS A 194 17.57 -1.08 10.43
C LYS A 194 18.34 -2.40 10.57
N ILE A 195 18.12 -3.35 9.66
CA ILE A 195 18.83 -4.63 9.65
C ILE A 195 20.31 -4.42 9.34
N TYR A 196 20.62 -3.61 8.32
CA TYR A 196 21.99 -3.31 7.94
C TYR A 196 22.77 -2.67 9.09
N GLU A 197 22.15 -1.70 9.79
CA GLU A 197 22.79 -1.04 10.93
C GLU A 197 23.06 -2.01 12.09
N LYS A 198 22.10 -2.91 12.39
CA LYS A 198 22.33 -3.96 13.40
C LYS A 198 23.44 -4.92 13.00
N LEU A 199 23.52 -5.28 11.72
CA LEU A 199 24.59 -6.13 11.22
C LEU A 199 25.95 -5.45 11.36
N ARG A 200 26.05 -4.16 11.01
CA ARG A 200 27.27 -3.35 11.16
C ARG A 200 27.76 -3.34 12.61
N LEU A 201 26.88 -3.02 13.56
CA LEU A 201 27.20 -3.02 14.99
C LEU A 201 27.65 -4.40 15.48
N PHE A 202 26.97 -5.45 15.03
CA PHE A 202 27.35 -6.82 15.39
C PHE A 202 28.74 -7.20 14.85
N THR A 203 29.08 -6.76 13.62
CA THR A 203 30.43 -6.97 13.07
C THR A 203 31.49 -6.24 13.91
N GLU A 204 31.23 -5.01 14.34
CA GLU A 204 32.14 -4.26 15.22
C GLU A 204 32.36 -4.95 16.57
N ASP A 205 31.28 -5.47 17.17
CA ASP A 205 31.36 -6.25 18.41
C ASP A 205 32.22 -7.52 18.22
N MET A 206 32.05 -8.22 17.10
CA MET A 206 32.82 -9.42 16.77
C MET A 206 34.31 -9.10 16.51
N GLU A 207 34.62 -8.00 15.84
CA GLU A 207 36.00 -7.53 15.65
C GLU A 207 36.67 -7.17 16.99
N ALA A 208 35.95 -6.45 17.87
CA ALA A 208 36.43 -6.11 19.20
C ALA A 208 36.67 -7.37 20.07
N MET A 209 35.80 -8.37 19.95
CA MET A 209 35.97 -9.68 20.59
C MET A 209 37.22 -10.39 20.07
N GLY A 210 37.43 -10.43 18.75
CA GLY A 210 38.63 -11.00 18.14
C GLY A 210 39.93 -10.36 18.66
N GLN A 211 39.97 -9.03 18.75
CA GLN A 211 41.10 -8.32 19.35
C GLN A 211 41.32 -8.67 20.83
N SER A 212 40.24 -8.84 21.58
CA SER A 212 40.31 -9.20 23.00
C SER A 212 40.85 -10.62 23.20
N LEU A 213 40.44 -11.56 22.34
CA LEU A 213 40.98 -12.93 22.32
C LEU A 213 42.48 -12.93 22.00
N GLN A 214 42.92 -12.14 21.01
CA GLN A 214 44.34 -12.03 20.68
C GLN A 214 45.16 -11.50 21.87
N ARG A 215 44.67 -10.47 22.56
CA ARG A 215 45.34 -9.94 23.77
C ARG A 215 45.36 -10.97 24.90
N ALA A 216 44.31 -11.77 25.04
CA ALA A 216 44.25 -12.84 26.04
C ALA A 216 45.29 -13.92 25.74
N ASP A 217 45.43 -14.33 24.48
CA ASP A 217 46.49 -15.25 24.05
C ASP A 217 47.89 -14.67 24.30
N ASP A 218 48.15 -13.42 23.88
CA ASP A 218 49.45 -12.76 24.14
C ASP A 218 49.79 -12.70 25.64
N ASN A 219 48.79 -12.44 26.49
CA ASN A 219 48.94 -12.45 27.95
C ASN A 219 49.27 -13.85 28.47
N TYR A 220 48.55 -14.86 28.00
CA TYR A 220 48.78 -16.25 28.33
C TYR A 220 50.19 -16.70 27.92
N GLN A 221 50.61 -16.42 26.69
CA GLN A 221 51.96 -16.72 26.19
C GLN A 221 53.05 -16.02 27.01
N ARG A 222 52.85 -14.76 27.41
CA ARG A 222 53.78 -14.04 28.29
C ARG A 222 53.87 -14.65 29.69
N ALA A 223 52.74 -15.08 30.26
CA ALA A 223 52.73 -15.77 31.54
C ALA A 223 53.46 -17.11 31.46
N MET A 224 53.24 -17.88 30.39
CA MET A 224 53.90 -19.16 30.18
C MET A 224 55.41 -19.00 29.97
N LYS A 225 55.86 -17.97 29.25
CA LYS A 225 57.28 -17.62 29.16
C LYS A 225 57.91 -17.31 30.53
N LYS A 226 57.23 -16.58 31.41
CA LYS A 226 57.75 -16.32 32.76
C LYS A 226 57.77 -17.59 33.62
N LEU A 227 56.80 -18.48 33.42
CA LEU A 227 56.66 -19.70 34.21
C LEU A 227 57.66 -20.77 33.79
N SER A 228 57.72 -21.12 32.49
CA SER A 228 58.42 -22.33 32.01
C SER A 228 59.37 -22.12 30.83
N SER A 229 59.07 -21.32 29.81
CA SER A 229 59.85 -21.33 28.55
C SER A 229 60.84 -20.16 28.36
N GLY A 230 60.70 -19.08 29.13
CA GLY A 230 61.53 -17.89 29.00
C GLY A 230 62.90 -18.01 29.66
N ARG A 231 63.83 -17.13 29.26
CA ARG A 231 65.15 -17.01 29.89
C ARG A 231 64.99 -16.56 31.34
N GLY A 232 65.43 -17.40 32.28
CA GLY A 232 65.27 -17.15 33.72
C GLY A 232 63.85 -17.41 34.22
N ASN A 233 63.13 -18.36 33.62
CA ASN A 233 61.79 -18.74 34.06
C ASN A 233 61.77 -19.26 35.51
N LEU A 234 60.60 -19.13 36.16
CA LEU A 234 60.42 -19.40 37.57
C LEU A 234 60.61 -20.88 37.93
N ILE A 235 60.20 -21.82 37.06
CA ILE A 235 60.40 -23.26 37.31
C ILE A 235 61.89 -23.56 37.39
N ARG A 236 62.68 -23.07 36.42
CA ARG A 236 64.13 -23.28 36.39
C ARG A 236 64.83 -22.62 37.59
N GLN A 237 64.39 -21.42 37.99
CA GLN A 237 64.92 -20.76 39.20
C GLN A 237 64.59 -21.53 40.47
N ALA A 238 63.36 -22.04 40.61
CA ALA A 238 62.94 -22.83 41.77
C ALA A 238 63.69 -24.18 41.85
N GLU A 239 63.93 -24.84 40.72
CA GLU A 239 64.74 -26.06 40.66
C GLU A 239 66.21 -25.80 41.00
N ALA A 240 66.80 -24.70 40.55
CA ALA A 240 68.17 -24.32 40.92
C ALA A 240 68.33 -24.13 42.45
N PHE A 241 67.33 -23.57 43.15
CA PHE A 241 67.35 -23.49 44.61
C PHE A 241 67.29 -24.86 45.30
N ARG A 242 66.56 -25.81 44.72
CA ARG A 242 66.52 -27.20 45.20
C ARG A 242 67.88 -27.90 45.03
N GLU A 243 68.56 -27.69 43.91
CA GLU A 243 69.92 -28.19 43.67
C GLU A 243 70.94 -27.62 44.66
N LEU A 244 70.73 -26.38 45.11
CA LEU A 244 71.56 -25.71 46.13
C LEU A 244 71.24 -26.13 47.58
N GLY A 245 70.38 -27.14 47.78
CA GLY A 245 70.16 -27.78 49.09
C GLY A 245 68.97 -27.25 49.90
N VAL A 246 68.04 -26.51 49.29
CA VAL A 246 66.78 -26.11 49.95
C VAL A 246 65.85 -27.32 50.05
N GLU A 247 65.38 -27.64 51.26
CA GLU A 247 64.42 -28.73 51.48
C GLU A 247 63.02 -28.40 50.90
N VAL A 248 62.53 -29.24 50.00
CA VAL A 248 61.20 -29.14 49.39
C VAL A 248 60.40 -30.41 49.67
N THR A 249 59.20 -30.29 50.24
CA THR A 249 58.38 -31.42 50.69
C THR A 249 57.74 -32.21 49.54
N LYS A 250 57.41 -31.53 48.42
CA LYS A 250 56.97 -32.14 47.16
C LYS A 250 57.47 -31.32 45.96
N PRO A 251 58.15 -31.94 44.97
CA PRO A 251 58.65 -31.22 43.81
C PRO A 251 57.53 -30.87 42.82
N LEU A 252 57.84 -29.98 41.88
CA LEU A 252 56.97 -29.68 40.75
C LEU A 252 56.75 -30.93 39.87
N PRO A 253 55.61 -31.03 39.17
CA PRO A 253 55.35 -32.12 38.23
C PRO A 253 56.44 -32.26 37.16
N GLU A 254 56.82 -33.50 36.82
CA GLU A 254 57.96 -33.82 35.95
C GLU A 254 57.84 -33.20 34.55
N HIS A 255 56.66 -33.28 33.92
CA HIS A 255 56.38 -32.67 32.60
C HIS A 255 56.60 -31.15 32.53
N LEU A 256 56.42 -30.43 33.65
CA LEU A 256 56.68 -28.98 33.71
C LEU A 256 58.16 -28.67 33.89
N ARG A 257 58.92 -29.58 34.49
CA ARG A 257 60.36 -29.46 34.70
C ARG A 257 61.10 -29.71 33.39
N GLU A 258 60.75 -30.78 32.68
CA GLU A 258 61.33 -31.15 31.37
C GLU A 258 61.10 -30.06 30.32
N ALA A 259 59.86 -29.60 30.17
CA ALA A 259 59.51 -28.53 29.23
C ALA A 259 60.22 -27.20 29.56
N ALA A 260 60.57 -26.95 30.82
CA ALA A 260 61.27 -25.74 31.24
C ALA A 260 62.80 -25.83 31.08
N SER A 261 63.37 -27.02 30.93
CA SER A 261 64.80 -27.25 30.66
C SER A 261 65.13 -27.18 29.17
N GLU A 262 64.28 -27.73 28.29
CA GLU A 262 64.55 -27.90 26.85
C GLU A 262 64.75 -26.59 26.07
N ASP A 263 63.99 -25.52 26.39
CA ASP A 263 64.11 -24.22 25.70
C ASP A 263 65.40 -23.43 26.06
N GLY A 264 66.18 -23.89 27.05
CA GLY A 264 67.43 -23.24 27.48
C GLY A 264 68.66 -23.58 26.65
N GLU A 265 68.68 -24.73 25.98
CA GLU A 265 69.88 -25.23 25.28
C GLU A 265 70.10 -24.59 23.91
N GLN A 266 69.07 -24.06 23.25
CA GLN A 266 69.22 -23.47 21.92
C GLN A 266 69.94 -22.11 21.91
N VAL A 267 70.05 -21.40 23.05
CA VAL A 267 70.68 -20.06 23.10
C VAL A 267 72.19 -20.10 23.41
N GLN A 268 72.75 -21.26 23.80
CA GLN A 268 74.18 -21.35 24.16
C GLN A 268 75.12 -21.88 23.06
N LEU A 269 74.61 -22.28 21.89
CA LEU A 269 75.43 -22.85 20.81
C LEU A 269 75.92 -21.83 19.74
N GLY A 270 75.79 -20.53 19.99
CA GLY A 270 76.05 -19.47 18.98
C GLY A 270 77.26 -18.56 19.17
N GLN A 271 78.10 -18.75 20.20
CA GLN A 271 79.33 -17.94 20.37
C GLN A 271 80.47 -18.75 20.98
N ARG A 272 81.23 -19.44 20.14
CA ARG A 272 82.68 -19.65 20.28
C ARG A 272 83.21 -20.36 19.03
N ALA A 273 84.28 -19.76 18.48
CA ALA A 273 85.00 -20.09 17.24
C ALA A 273 84.45 -19.43 15.98
#